data_AF-A0A378N722-F1
#
_entry.id   AF-A0A378N722-F1
#
_cell.length_a   1.000
_cell.length_b   1.000
_cell.length_c   1.000
_cell.angle_alpha   90.00
_cell.angle_beta   90.00
_cell.angle_gamma   90.00
#
_symmetry.space_group_name_H-M   'P 1'
#
loop_
_entity.id
_entity.type
_entity.pdbx_description
1 polymer ?
#
loop_
_entity_poly.entity_id
_entity_poly.type
_entity_poly.pdbx_seq_one_letter_code
_entity_poly.pdbx_strand_id
1 'polypeptide(L)'
;MPFYDLCTVNHKEEYRSDLGVTNNQAESYFARFKRMYYGQMHKMSNAYLLNYANEVAYREDNRRVSNGSQFRDILEKCLTTHNETEWNHYWQRETAYQEVIFH
;
A
#
# COMPACT_ATOMS: atom_id res chain seq x y z
N MET A 1 -24.19 1.70 20.14
CA MET A 1 -23.47 1.32 18.90
C MET A 1 -23.99 2.23 17.80
N PRO A 2 -23.15 3.08 17.17
CA PRO A 2 -23.61 3.90 16.07
C PRO A 2 -23.96 3.00 14.88
N PHE A 3 -25.15 3.19 14.32
CA PHE A 3 -25.58 2.54 13.08
C PHE A 3 -24.80 3.18 11.93
N TYR A 4 -23.93 2.40 11.30
CA TYR A 4 -23.33 2.77 10.02
C TYR A 4 -24.24 2.27 8.92
N ASP A 5 -24.71 3.16 8.05
CA ASP A 5 -25.41 2.79 6.83
C ASP A 5 -24.43 2.06 5.90
N LEU A 6 -24.54 0.74 5.87
CA LEU A 6 -23.68 -0.14 5.09
C LEU A 6 -24.21 -0.20 3.65
N CYS A 7 -23.74 0.71 2.78
CA CYS A 7 -24.08 0.65 1.36
C CYS A 7 -23.17 -0.35 0.64
N THR A 8 -23.67 -1.56 0.37
CA THR A 8 -22.99 -2.55 -0.47
C THR A 8 -23.47 -2.46 -1.91
N VAL A 9 -22.55 -2.27 -2.86
CA VAL A 9 -22.85 -2.28 -4.30
C VAL A 9 -23.07 -3.72 -4.77
N ASN A 10 -24.25 -4.00 -5.32
CA ASN A 10 -24.53 -5.29 -5.95
C ASN A 10 -23.96 -5.31 -7.38
N HIS A 11 -22.76 -5.86 -7.54
CA HIS A 11 -22.05 -5.99 -8.84
C HIS A 11 -22.73 -6.89 -9.87
N LYS A 12 -23.94 -7.40 -9.60
CA LYS A 12 -24.73 -8.20 -10.53
C LYS A 12 -25.75 -7.38 -11.32
N GLU A 13 -26.13 -6.18 -10.85
CA GLU A 13 -27.14 -5.35 -11.51
C GLU A 13 -26.69 -3.91 -11.82
N GLU A 14 -25.65 -3.36 -11.16
CA GLU A 14 -25.23 -1.99 -11.41
C GLU A 14 -23.72 -1.77 -11.23
N TYR A 15 -23.08 -1.06 -12.18
CA TYR A 15 -21.64 -0.77 -12.15
C TYR A 15 -21.29 0.38 -11.19
N ARG A 16 -22.28 1.15 -10.72
CA ARG A 16 -22.15 2.30 -9.81
C ARG A 16 -23.46 2.55 -9.06
N SER A 17 -23.37 2.82 -7.75
CA SER A 17 -24.44 3.47 -6.98
C SER A 17 -24.54 4.95 -7.40
N ASP A 18 -25.75 5.50 -7.49
CA ASP A 18 -26.05 6.91 -7.83
C ASP A 18 -25.34 7.96 -6.95
N LEU A 19 -24.80 7.55 -5.79
CA LEU A 19 -24.05 8.39 -4.86
C LEU A 19 -22.54 8.41 -5.11
N GLY A 20 -22.03 7.69 -6.12
CA GLY A 20 -20.60 7.65 -6.47
C GLY A 20 -19.72 6.91 -5.46
N VAL A 21 -20.31 6.37 -4.38
CA VAL A 21 -19.61 5.57 -3.37
C VAL A 21 -19.33 4.18 -3.97
N THR A 22 -18.07 3.90 -4.25
CA THR A 22 -17.62 2.60 -4.75
C THR A 22 -16.49 2.09 -3.86
N ASN A 23 -16.58 0.83 -3.44
CA ASN A 23 -15.51 0.15 -2.68
C ASN A 23 -14.37 -0.34 -3.60
N ASN A 24 -14.49 -0.15 -4.92
CA ASN A 24 -13.58 -0.63 -5.96
C ASN A 24 -12.10 -0.31 -5.68
N GLN A 25 -11.80 0.86 -5.11
CA GLN A 25 -10.42 1.23 -4.78
C GLN A 25 -9.87 0.40 -3.61
N ALA A 26 -10.66 0.23 -2.55
CA ALA A 26 -10.30 -0.61 -1.41
C ALA A 26 -10.17 -2.07 -1.84
N GLU A 27 -11.11 -2.59 -2.64
CA GLU A 27 -11.04 -3.96 -3.18
C GLU A 27 -9.79 -4.19 -4.03
N SER A 28 -9.46 -3.23 -4.91
CA SER A 28 -8.26 -3.29 -5.75
C SER A 28 -6.98 -3.29 -4.91
N TYR A 29 -6.90 -2.43 -3.89
CA TYR A 29 -5.80 -2.41 -2.94
C TYR A 29 -5.64 -3.76 -2.21
N PHE A 30 -6.72 -4.30 -1.62
CA PHE A 30 -6.67 -5.58 -0.91
C PHE A 30 -6.34 -6.75 -1.83
N ALA A 31 -6.80 -6.73 -3.09
CA ALA A 31 -6.43 -7.74 -4.07
C ALA A 31 -4.93 -7.71 -4.38
N ARG A 32 -4.35 -6.51 -4.54
CA ARG A 32 -2.90 -6.33 -4.76
C ARG A 32 -2.09 -6.75 -3.53
N PHE A 33 -2.53 -6.36 -2.34
CA PHE A 33 -1.90 -6.74 -1.08
C PHE A 33 -1.85 -8.27 -0.92
N LYS A 34 -2.96 -8.96 -1.21
CA LYS A 34 -3.01 -10.43 -1.21
C LYS A 34 -2.03 -11.05 -2.21
N ARG A 35 -1.95 -10.55 -3.45
CA ARG A 35 -0.99 -11.08 -4.44
C ARG A 35 0.46 -10.90 -4.00
N MET A 36 0.79 -9.76 -3.37
CA MET A 36 2.11 -9.53 -2.82
C MET A 36 2.44 -10.54 -1.72
N TYR A 37 1.49 -10.78 -0.81
CA TYR A 37 1.62 -11.74 0.29
C TYR A 37 1.83 -13.18 -0.20
N TYR A 38 1.05 -13.64 -1.20
CA TYR A 38 1.16 -15.03 -1.69
C TYR A 38 2.31 -15.25 -2.68
N GLY A 39 2.69 -14.23 -3.46
CA GLY A 39 3.57 -14.42 -4.62
C GLY A 39 4.95 -13.78 -4.51
N GLN A 40 5.06 -12.58 -3.94
CA GLN A 40 6.31 -11.81 -3.99
C GLN A 40 7.12 -11.90 -2.70
N MET A 41 6.45 -11.94 -1.55
CA MET A 41 7.08 -11.97 -0.24
C MET A 41 7.23 -13.42 0.23
N HIS A 42 8.46 -13.88 0.47
CA HIS A 42 8.70 -15.21 1.05
C HIS A 42 8.25 -15.29 2.52
N LYS A 43 8.46 -14.20 3.29
CA LYS A 43 7.99 -14.05 4.67
C LYS A 43 7.72 -12.58 4.95
N MET A 44 6.48 -12.25 5.30
CA MET A 44 6.11 -10.91 5.73
C MET A 44 6.21 -10.81 7.25
N SER A 45 6.96 -9.83 7.76
CA SER A 45 7.06 -9.56 9.19
C SER A 45 6.05 -8.48 9.60
N ASN A 46 5.37 -8.67 10.74
CA ASN A 46 4.48 -7.65 11.29
C ASN A 46 5.21 -6.35 11.65
N ALA A 47 6.52 -6.43 11.96
CA ALA A 47 7.34 -5.28 12.32
C ALA A 47 7.38 -4.21 11.21
N TYR A 48 7.24 -4.61 9.94
CA TYR A 48 7.31 -3.71 8.78
C TYR A 48 5.98 -3.63 8.03
N LEU A 49 4.86 -3.97 8.69
CA LEU A 49 3.54 -4.01 8.05
C LEU A 49 3.17 -2.67 7.40
N LEU A 50 3.52 -1.56 8.05
CA LEU A 50 3.28 -0.21 7.52
C LEU A 50 4.06 0.02 6.22
N ASN A 51 5.32 -0.41 6.15
CA ASN A 51 6.16 -0.28 4.97
C ASN A 51 5.59 -1.10 3.79
N TYR A 52 5.10 -2.32 4.06
CA TYR A 52 4.41 -3.14 3.05
C TYR A 52 3.10 -2.51 2.57
N ALA A 53 2.32 -1.92 3.48
CA ALA A 53 1.08 -1.24 3.14
C ALA A 53 1.36 -0.02 2.23
N ASN A 54 2.35 0.79 2.59
CA ASN A 54 2.77 1.96 1.80
C ASN A 54 3.26 1.57 0.40
N GLU A 55 4.00 0.48 0.26
CA GLU A 55 4.41 -0.03 -1.05
C GLU A 55 3.21 -0.41 -1.93
N VAL A 56 2.24 -1.12 -1.36
CA VAL A 56 1.03 -1.53 -2.10
C VAL A 56 0.19 -0.32 -2.48
N ALA A 57 0.09 0.69 -1.61
CA ALA A 57 -0.61 1.94 -1.88
C ALA A 57 0.04 2.67 -3.06
N TYR A 58 1.36 2.88 -3.00
CA TYR A 58 2.12 3.49 -4.09
C TYR A 58 1.91 2.75 -5.42
N ARG A 59 1.97 1.42 -5.43
CA ARG A 59 1.77 0.61 -6.63
C ARG A 59 0.33 0.68 -7.16
N GLU A 60 -0.65 0.82 -6.28
CA GLU A 60 -2.05 0.94 -6.66
C GLU A 60 -2.34 2.29 -7.30
N ASP A 61 -1.85 3.38 -6.71
CA ASP A 61 -2.00 4.73 -7.23
C ASP A 61 -1.28 4.88 -8.58
N ASN A 62 -0.07 4.31 -8.69
CA ASN A 62 0.75 4.40 -9.89
C ASN A 62 0.45 3.32 -10.93
N ARG A 63 -0.62 2.51 -10.77
CA ARG A 63 -0.92 1.37 -11.67
C ARG A 63 -1.12 1.73 -13.14
N ARG A 64 -1.43 3.00 -13.43
CA ARG A 64 -1.63 3.54 -14.79
C ARG A 64 -0.43 4.31 -15.33
N VAL A 65 0.61 4.46 -14.52
CA VAL A 65 1.85 5.14 -14.89
C VAL A 65 2.73 4.16 -15.66
N SER A 66 3.43 4.63 -16.69
CA SER A 66 4.35 3.79 -17.45
C SER A 66 5.51 3.30 -16.58
N ASN A 67 5.97 2.07 -16.82
CA ASN A 67 7.07 1.46 -16.07
C ASN A 67 8.33 2.35 -16.05
N GLY A 68 8.65 3.01 -17.18
CA GLY A 68 9.80 3.91 -17.26
C GLY A 68 9.66 5.18 -16.43
N SER A 69 8.44 5.63 -16.13
CA SER A 69 8.22 6.77 -15.24
C SER A 69 8.25 6.35 -13.79
N GLN A 70 7.70 5.18 -13.44
CA GLN A 70 7.83 4.60 -12.10
C GLN A 70 9.30 4.33 -11.74
N PHE A 71 10.10 3.82 -12.69
CA PHE A 71 11.52 3.59 -12.48
C PHE A 71 12.27 4.88 -12.17
N ARG A 72 12.01 5.95 -12.95
CA ARG A 72 12.64 7.26 -12.72
C ARG A 72 12.21 7.87 -11.39
N ASP A 73 10.93 7.77 -11.03
CA ASP A 73 10.42 8.27 -9.74
C ASP A 73 11.07 7.56 -8.55
N ILE A 74 11.18 6.22 -8.61
CA ILE A 74 11.87 5.46 -7.56
C ILE A 74 13.36 5.82 -7.51
N LEU A 75 14.03 5.92 -8.65
CA LEU A 75 15.45 6.29 -8.72
C LEU A 75 15.70 7.68 -8.13
N GLU A 76 14.87 8.66 -8.48
CA GLU A 76 14.96 10.02 -7.95
C GLU A 76 14.74 10.05 -6.43
N LYS A 77 13.73 9.34 -5.93
CA LYS A 77 13.50 9.19 -4.49
C LYS A 77 14.67 8.54 -3.78
N CYS A 78 15.26 7.49 -4.34
CA CYS A 78 16.45 6.84 -3.77
C CYS A 78 17.66 7.78 -3.72
N LEU A 79 17.84 8.66 -4.71
CA LEU A 79 18.97 9.59 -4.76
C LEU A 79 18.79 10.81 -3.85
N THR A 80 17.55 11.18 -3.53
CA THR A 80 17.21 12.37 -2.74
C THR A 80 16.94 12.05 -1.27
N THR A 81 16.64 10.80 -0.93
CA THR A 81 16.37 10.38 0.45
C THR A 81 17.67 10.31 1.25
N HIS A 82 17.69 10.95 2.43
CA HIS A 82 18.80 10.86 3.37
C HIS A 82 18.92 9.45 3.98
N ASN A 83 20.15 8.99 4.20
CA ASN A 83 20.46 7.68 4.81
C ASN A 83 20.18 7.67 6.33
N GLU A 84 18.97 8.00 6.77
CA GLU A 84 18.51 7.86 8.16
C GLU A 84 17.31 6.90 8.25
N THR A 85 17.25 5.93 7.33
CA THR A 85 16.11 5.01 7.24
C THR A 85 16.31 3.79 8.14
N GLU A 86 15.19 3.18 8.57
CA GLU A 86 15.13 1.90 9.31
C GLU A 86 15.92 0.77 8.65
N TRP A 87 16.26 0.92 7.36
CA TRP A 87 16.97 -0.06 6.56
C TRP A 87 18.49 -0.07 6.76
N ASN A 88 19.09 1.01 7.27
CA ASN A 88 20.55 1.15 7.38
C ASN A 88 21.22 0.13 8.31
N HIS A 89 20.46 -0.52 9.17
CA HIS A 89 20.94 -1.57 10.07
C HIS A 89 20.19 -2.89 9.90
N TYR A 90 19.47 -3.07 8.79
CA TYR A 90 18.67 -4.30 8.54
C TYR A 90 19.52 -5.58 8.68
N TRP A 91 20.76 -5.57 8.17
CA TRP A 91 21.67 -6.72 8.32
C TRP A 91 22.31 -6.82 9.71
N GLN A 92 22.37 -5.73 10.48
CA GLN A 92 22.88 -5.72 11.86
C GLN A 92 21.84 -6.21 12.88
N ARG A 93 20.57 -6.41 12.46
CA ARG A 93 19.46 -6.92 13.30
C ARG A 93 19.16 -6.06 14.54
N GLU A 94 19.51 -4.79 14.54
CA GLU A 94 19.05 -3.85 15.56
C GLU A 94 17.61 -3.43 15.20
N THR A 95 16.65 -3.87 16.01
CA THR A 95 15.23 -3.62 15.77
C THR A 95 14.92 -2.15 16.08
N ALA A 96 14.81 -1.30 15.05
CA ALA A 96 14.20 0.01 15.21
C ALA A 96 12.69 -0.18 15.40
N TYR A 97 12.16 0.19 16.57
CA TYR A 97 10.72 0.24 16.79
C TYR A 97 10.19 1.48 16.05
N GLN A 98 9.30 1.26 15.08
CA GLN A 98 8.71 2.33 14.29
C GLN A 98 7.82 3.19 15.19
N GLU A 99 8.33 4.35 15.64
CA GLU A 99 7.49 5.34 16.28
C GLU A 99 6.55 5.94 15.24
N VAL A 100 5.27 5.85 15.54
CA VAL A 100 4.18 6.36 14.71
C VAL A 100 4.26 7.90 14.73
N ILE A 101 4.94 8.49 13.75
CA ILE A 101 4.89 9.94 13.53
C ILE A 101 3.72 10.23 12.58
N PHE A 102 2.55 10.48 13.16
CA PHE A 102 1.56 11.36 12.55
C PHE A 102 1.83 12.79 13.08
N HIS A 103 2.20 13.71 12.19
CA HIS A 103 2.13 15.15 12.44
C HIS A 103 1.35 15.81 11.31
#